data_AF-A0A941SW34-F1
#
_entry.id   AF-A0A941SW34-F1
#
_cell.length_a   1.000
_cell.length_b   1.000
_cell.length_c   1.000
_cell.angle_alpha   90.00
_cell.angle_beta   90.00
_cell.angle_gamma   90.00
#
_symmetry.space_group_name_H-M   'P 1'
#
loop_
_entity.id
_entity.type
_entity.pdbx_description
1 polymer ?
#
loop_
_entity_poly.entity_id
_entity_poly.type
_entity_poly.pdbx_seq_one_letter_code
_entity_poly.pdbx_strand_id
1 'polypeptide(L)'
;GPMWIMLGGALVNVAIASAVGAIGAGWTDGLEYLEMPWQIGIFFAAGMICIIGPVIYTLVNRKVESLYVTTWYHTAALLWITLLFIVGKVPGVQFGVQQAAMNWWYGHNVLGLWFTPVAVGAIYYFLPKIIARPIRSYNLSILGFWTLAFFYAQVGGHHLVGGPVPGWLVTLSIVQSMMMIIPVLAFGINMALTMRGRMHLARYSPVLRFMMFGGFMYLMSSLQGSFEALRSVQKVAHFTHYTVAHAHLGAYGFVTMVLFGAIYFMMPRILHHEWPFPKLISWHFWLASIGILIYFVFLSYGGWLQGLAMLDPARPFIESVRVTIPYLEWRSVGGSLMVASHVVFVLHFLAMVLHMGPNRVGAALFSTQAQAMEAVNGK
;
A
#
# COMPACT_ATOMS: atom_id res chain seq x y z
N GLY A 1 21.28 -19.66 -3.21
CA GLY A 1 20.60 -18.48 -2.65
C GLY A 1 20.19 -17.51 -3.76
N PRO A 2 21.11 -16.73 -4.34
CA PRO A 2 20.78 -15.67 -5.29
C PRO A 2 20.04 -16.13 -6.56
N MET A 3 20.40 -17.29 -7.12
CA MET A 3 19.74 -17.82 -8.32
C MET A 3 18.25 -18.08 -8.13
N TRP A 4 17.82 -18.55 -6.96
CA TRP A 4 16.40 -18.77 -6.68
C TRP A 4 15.61 -17.46 -6.60
N ILE A 5 16.21 -16.42 -6.03
CA ILE A 5 15.60 -15.07 -6.01
C ILE A 5 15.51 -14.51 -7.43
N MET A 6 16.57 -14.65 -8.24
CA MET A 6 16.59 -14.19 -9.63
C MET A 6 15.56 -14.94 -10.50
N LEU A 7 15.49 -16.27 -10.36
CA LEU A 7 14.50 -17.10 -11.04
C LEU A 7 13.08 -16.70 -10.59
N GLY A 8 12.86 -16.56 -9.29
CA GLY A 8 11.58 -16.15 -8.76
C GLY A 8 11.14 -14.78 -9.27
N GLY A 9 12.06 -13.82 -9.28
CA GLY A 9 11.83 -12.50 -9.87
C GLY A 9 11.54 -12.57 -11.37
N ALA A 10 12.25 -13.40 -12.13
CA ALA A 10 11.98 -13.59 -13.56
C ALA A 10 10.58 -14.18 -13.80
N LEU A 11 10.19 -15.20 -13.04
CA LEU A 11 8.86 -15.83 -13.12
C LEU A 11 7.73 -14.84 -12.79
N VAL A 12 7.89 -14.05 -11.73
CA VAL A 12 6.93 -12.98 -11.38
C VAL A 12 6.82 -11.95 -12.51
N ASN A 13 7.94 -11.50 -13.08
CA ASN A 13 7.91 -10.55 -14.20
C ASN A 13 7.26 -11.14 -15.46
N VAL A 14 7.54 -12.41 -15.79
CA VAL A 14 6.88 -13.12 -16.90
C VAL A 14 5.37 -13.20 -16.66
N ALA A 15 4.94 -13.52 -15.43
CA ALA A 15 3.52 -13.54 -15.07
C ALA A 15 2.86 -12.18 -15.28
N ILE A 16 3.49 -11.10 -14.77
CA ILE A 16 2.97 -9.73 -14.90
C ILE A 16 2.89 -9.31 -16.37
N ALA A 17 3.97 -9.49 -17.14
CA ALA A 17 4.00 -9.11 -18.56
C ALA A 17 2.96 -9.88 -19.38
N SER A 18 2.83 -11.19 -19.12
CA SER A 18 1.84 -12.04 -19.79
C SER A 18 0.41 -11.64 -19.40
N ALA A 19 0.17 -11.29 -18.14
CA ALA A 19 -1.15 -10.86 -17.66
C ALA A 19 -1.57 -9.52 -18.27
N VAL A 20 -0.65 -8.56 -18.40
CA VAL A 20 -0.92 -7.29 -19.11
C VAL A 20 -1.35 -7.56 -20.55
N GLY A 21 -0.64 -8.45 -21.27
CA GLY A 21 -1.00 -8.85 -22.63
C GLY A 21 -2.35 -9.58 -22.70
N ALA A 22 -2.58 -10.54 -21.80
CA ALA A 22 -3.82 -11.31 -21.75
C ALA A 22 -5.04 -10.43 -21.48
N ILE A 23 -4.99 -9.61 -20.44
CA ILE A 23 -6.08 -8.68 -20.07
C ILE A 23 -6.32 -7.67 -21.21
N GLY A 24 -5.25 -7.13 -21.81
CA GLY A 24 -5.35 -6.23 -22.96
C GLY A 24 -6.00 -6.86 -24.19
N ALA A 25 -5.86 -8.17 -24.38
CA ALA A 25 -6.52 -8.94 -25.43
C ALA A 25 -7.94 -9.45 -25.03
N GLY A 26 -8.43 -9.09 -23.85
CA GLY A 26 -9.74 -9.52 -23.33
C GLY A 26 -9.74 -10.88 -22.63
N TRP A 27 -8.58 -11.52 -22.44
CA TRP A 27 -8.44 -12.76 -21.68
C TRP A 27 -8.22 -12.46 -20.19
N THR A 28 -9.29 -12.56 -19.41
CA THR A 28 -9.33 -12.26 -17.97
C THR A 28 -10.26 -13.21 -17.24
N ASP A 29 -9.96 -13.49 -15.97
CA ASP A 29 -10.85 -14.26 -15.08
C ASP A 29 -12.03 -13.42 -14.55
N GLY A 30 -12.00 -12.08 -14.75
CA GLY A 30 -13.11 -11.19 -14.35
C GLY A 30 -13.28 -10.99 -12.85
N LEU A 31 -12.29 -11.39 -12.05
CA LEU A 31 -12.27 -11.27 -10.60
C LEU A 31 -11.33 -10.12 -10.20
N GLU A 32 -11.83 -9.17 -9.40
CA GLU A 32 -11.05 -7.99 -8.97
C GLU A 32 -9.76 -8.37 -8.24
N TYR A 33 -8.62 -7.81 -8.65
CA TYR A 33 -7.25 -8.16 -8.21
C TYR A 33 -6.79 -9.60 -8.57
N LEU A 34 -7.65 -10.38 -9.22
CA LEU A 34 -7.43 -11.73 -9.71
C LEU A 34 -7.77 -11.81 -11.20
N GLU A 35 -7.47 -10.78 -11.98
CA GLU A 35 -7.82 -10.73 -13.41
C GLU A 35 -6.92 -11.64 -14.24
N MET A 36 -5.67 -11.83 -13.82
CA MET A 36 -4.67 -12.67 -14.47
C MET A 36 -5.18 -14.11 -14.64
N PRO A 37 -5.34 -14.65 -15.86
CA PRO A 37 -5.76 -16.04 -16.06
C PRO A 37 -4.93 -17.04 -15.25
N TRP A 38 -5.57 -18.05 -14.66
CA TRP A 38 -4.89 -19.01 -13.78
C TRP A 38 -3.68 -19.71 -14.42
N GLN A 39 -3.69 -19.94 -15.73
CA GLN A 39 -2.58 -20.51 -16.49
C GLN A 39 -1.32 -19.64 -16.39
N ILE A 40 -1.51 -18.31 -16.44
CA ILE A 40 -0.44 -17.33 -16.24
C ILE A 40 -0.11 -17.23 -14.74
N GLY A 41 -1.12 -17.35 -13.88
CA GLY A 41 -0.98 -17.36 -12.42
C GLY A 41 0.00 -18.40 -11.88
N ILE A 42 0.19 -19.53 -12.58
CA ILE A 42 1.20 -20.56 -12.22
C ILE A 42 2.60 -19.95 -12.12
N PHE A 43 2.98 -19.07 -13.05
CA PHE A 43 4.29 -18.42 -13.04
C PHE A 43 4.45 -17.51 -11.83
N PHE A 44 3.39 -16.77 -11.45
CA PHE A 44 3.42 -15.94 -10.25
C PHE A 44 3.59 -16.79 -9.00
N ALA A 45 2.79 -17.85 -8.83
CA ALA A 45 2.87 -18.74 -7.67
C ALA A 45 4.25 -19.42 -7.56
N ALA A 46 4.76 -19.97 -8.67
CA ALA A 46 6.09 -20.58 -8.72
C ALA A 46 7.19 -19.56 -8.39
N GLY A 47 7.06 -18.34 -8.92
CA GLY A 47 8.00 -17.26 -8.65
C GLY A 47 8.05 -16.85 -7.18
N MET A 48 6.89 -16.72 -6.54
CA MET A 48 6.78 -16.41 -5.12
C MET A 48 7.39 -17.52 -4.24
N ILE A 49 7.17 -18.80 -4.57
CA ILE A 49 7.79 -19.94 -3.87
C ILE A 49 9.32 -19.88 -3.97
N CYS A 50 9.86 -19.56 -5.16
CA CYS A 50 11.29 -19.39 -5.37
C CYS A 50 11.90 -18.24 -4.55
N ILE A 51 11.11 -17.19 -4.25
CA ILE A 51 11.52 -16.05 -3.40
C ILE A 51 11.44 -16.43 -1.91
N ILE A 52 10.38 -17.13 -1.48
CA ILE A 52 10.17 -17.49 -0.07
C ILE A 52 11.29 -18.39 0.45
N GLY A 53 11.72 -19.40 -0.31
CA GLY A 53 12.75 -20.36 0.13
C GLY A 53 14.02 -19.66 0.64
N PRO A 54 14.66 -18.79 -0.15
CA PRO A 54 15.81 -17.98 0.28
C PRO A 54 15.54 -17.06 1.48
N VAL A 55 14.34 -16.48 1.59
CA VAL A 55 13.95 -15.66 2.76
C VAL A 55 13.94 -16.52 4.01
N ILE A 56 13.25 -17.67 4.00
CA ILE A 56 13.22 -18.61 5.13
C ILE A 56 14.62 -19.10 5.47
N TYR A 57 15.43 -19.45 4.48
CA TYR A 57 16.82 -19.84 4.68
C TYR A 57 17.63 -18.73 5.39
N THR A 58 17.40 -17.47 5.04
CA THR A 58 18.03 -16.31 5.70
C THR A 58 17.61 -16.19 7.17
N LEU A 59 16.35 -16.48 7.49
CA LEU A 59 15.82 -16.43 8.87
C LEU A 59 16.35 -17.58 9.74
N VAL A 60 16.51 -18.77 9.16
CA VAL A 60 17.06 -19.93 9.86
C VAL A 60 18.54 -19.73 10.16
N ASN A 61 19.30 -19.14 9.24
CA ASN A 61 20.73 -18.87 9.38
C ASN A 61 21.04 -17.49 9.97
N ARG A 62 20.10 -16.89 10.70
CA ARG A 62 20.30 -15.60 11.35
C ARG A 62 21.33 -15.71 12.48
N LYS A 63 22.04 -14.62 12.75
CA LYS A 63 23.01 -14.53 13.86
C LYS A 63 22.42 -14.07 15.19
N VAL A 64 21.22 -13.47 15.14
CA VAL A 64 20.55 -12.89 16.30
C VAL A 64 19.46 -13.84 16.80
N GLU A 65 19.29 -13.95 18.13
CA GLU A 65 18.26 -14.81 18.71
C GLU A 65 16.86 -14.31 18.35
N SER A 66 16.62 -13.02 18.57
CA SER A 66 15.34 -12.34 18.35
C SER A 66 15.25 -11.71 16.97
N LEU A 67 14.11 -11.91 16.31
CA LEU A 67 13.79 -11.29 15.03
C LEU A 67 13.27 -9.87 15.23
N TYR A 68 13.71 -8.97 14.35
CA TYR A 68 13.20 -7.60 14.33
C TYR A 68 11.76 -7.55 13.81
N VAL A 69 10.97 -6.57 14.26
CA VAL A 69 9.55 -6.43 13.93
C VAL A 69 9.31 -6.42 12.41
N THR A 70 10.14 -5.69 11.65
CA THR A 70 10.08 -5.66 10.17
C THR A 70 10.11 -7.05 9.56
N THR A 71 10.94 -7.94 10.12
CA THR A 71 11.09 -9.30 9.62
C THR A 71 9.79 -10.08 9.74
N TRP A 72 9.01 -9.88 10.80
CA TRP A 72 7.70 -10.53 10.97
C TRP A 72 6.74 -10.08 9.88
N TYR A 73 6.59 -8.76 9.69
CA TYR A 73 5.67 -8.21 8.69
C TYR A 73 6.06 -8.61 7.27
N HIS A 74 7.34 -8.51 6.88
CA HIS A 74 7.78 -8.84 5.52
C HIS A 74 7.69 -10.34 5.22
N THR A 75 8.06 -11.20 6.18
CA THR A 75 7.96 -12.65 6.00
C THR A 75 6.51 -13.09 5.92
N ALA A 76 5.66 -12.57 6.82
CA ALA A 76 4.24 -12.88 6.80
C ALA A 76 3.58 -12.39 5.50
N ALA A 77 3.93 -11.20 5.00
CA ALA A 77 3.41 -10.70 3.73
C ALA A 77 3.68 -11.64 2.56
N LEU A 78 4.92 -12.16 2.44
CA LEU A 78 5.30 -13.09 1.39
C LEU A 78 4.54 -14.42 1.49
N LEU A 79 4.37 -14.93 2.71
CA LEU A 79 3.63 -16.17 2.94
C LEU A 79 2.14 -16.00 2.65
N TRP A 80 1.54 -14.92 3.15
CA TRP A 80 0.12 -14.63 2.96
C TRP A 80 -0.23 -14.41 1.50
N ILE A 81 0.49 -13.55 0.76
CA ILE A 81 0.15 -13.32 -0.66
C ILE A 81 0.22 -14.61 -1.47
N THR A 82 1.21 -15.47 -1.19
CA THR A 82 1.37 -16.74 -1.91
C THR A 82 0.21 -17.69 -1.62
N LEU A 83 -0.18 -17.82 -0.35
CA LEU A 83 -1.34 -18.62 0.05
C LEU A 83 -2.63 -18.07 -0.56
N LEU A 84 -2.89 -16.77 -0.40
CA LEU A 84 -4.08 -16.08 -0.91
C LEU A 84 -4.21 -16.29 -2.42
N PHE A 85 -3.12 -16.07 -3.16
CA PHE A 85 -3.11 -16.20 -4.62
C PHE A 85 -3.36 -17.63 -5.06
N ILE A 86 -2.71 -18.63 -4.42
CA ILE A 86 -2.94 -20.05 -4.74
C ILE A 86 -4.41 -20.41 -4.52
N VAL A 87 -4.97 -20.09 -3.34
CA VAL A 87 -6.38 -20.40 -3.04
C VAL A 87 -7.34 -19.68 -3.99
N GLY A 88 -7.09 -18.40 -4.28
CA GLY A 88 -7.93 -17.61 -5.17
C GLY A 88 -7.87 -18.02 -6.65
N LYS A 89 -6.81 -18.72 -7.06
CA LYS A 89 -6.57 -19.13 -8.45
C LYS A 89 -6.80 -20.61 -8.74
N VAL A 90 -7.20 -21.42 -7.77
CA VAL A 90 -7.54 -22.82 -8.07
C VAL A 90 -8.80 -22.85 -8.95
N PRO A 91 -8.73 -23.32 -10.21
CA PRO A 91 -9.89 -23.35 -11.08
C PRO A 91 -10.91 -24.39 -10.60
N GLY A 92 -12.19 -24.09 -10.77
CA GLY A 92 -13.27 -25.07 -10.55
C GLY A 92 -13.67 -25.33 -9.10
N VAL A 93 -13.22 -24.51 -8.14
CA VAL A 93 -13.52 -24.71 -6.71
C VAL A 93 -14.67 -23.85 -6.19
N GLN A 94 -14.70 -22.57 -6.54
CA GLN A 94 -15.62 -21.58 -5.96
C GLN A 94 -16.57 -21.05 -7.04
N PHE A 95 -17.88 -21.06 -6.77
CA PHE A 95 -18.91 -20.60 -7.71
C PHE A 95 -19.97 -19.72 -7.02
N GLY A 96 -20.57 -18.79 -7.77
CA GLY A 96 -21.64 -17.92 -7.29
C GLY A 96 -21.26 -17.17 -6.01
N VAL A 97 -22.09 -17.33 -4.96
CA VAL A 97 -21.87 -16.69 -3.65
C VAL A 97 -20.51 -17.04 -3.04
N GLN A 98 -20.05 -18.29 -3.21
CA GLN A 98 -18.75 -18.71 -2.69
C GLN A 98 -17.60 -18.05 -3.45
N GLN A 99 -17.74 -17.87 -4.77
CA GLN A 99 -16.76 -17.15 -5.58
C GLN A 99 -16.68 -15.67 -5.19
N ALA A 100 -17.82 -15.03 -4.91
CA ALA A 100 -17.84 -13.66 -4.43
C ALA A 100 -17.18 -13.51 -3.06
N ALA A 101 -17.44 -14.46 -2.14
CA ALA A 101 -16.79 -14.50 -0.83
C ALA A 101 -15.29 -14.74 -0.92
N MET A 102 -14.85 -15.68 -1.77
CA MET A 102 -13.43 -15.92 -2.04
C MET A 102 -12.76 -14.69 -2.67
N ASN A 103 -13.41 -14.08 -3.67
CA ASN A 103 -12.83 -12.94 -4.37
C ASN A 103 -12.57 -11.79 -3.40
N TRP A 104 -13.52 -11.47 -2.53
CA TRP A 104 -13.32 -10.40 -1.55
C TRP A 104 -12.48 -10.80 -0.35
N TRP A 105 -12.44 -12.08 0.01
CA TRP A 105 -11.42 -12.59 0.92
C TRP A 105 -10.02 -12.33 0.34
N TYR A 106 -9.77 -12.65 -0.93
CA TYR A 106 -8.50 -12.34 -1.58
C TYR A 106 -8.27 -10.82 -1.74
N GLY A 107 -9.20 -10.12 -2.40
CA GLY A 107 -9.07 -8.72 -2.81
C GLY A 107 -8.93 -7.75 -1.65
N HIS A 108 -9.47 -8.08 -0.48
CA HIS A 108 -9.20 -7.31 0.72
C HIS A 108 -7.86 -7.72 1.37
N ASN A 109 -7.55 -9.02 1.46
CA ASN A 109 -6.31 -9.48 2.07
C ASN A 109 -5.05 -9.16 1.24
N VAL A 110 -5.13 -8.98 -0.08
CA VAL A 110 -3.98 -8.49 -0.87
C VAL A 110 -3.57 -7.08 -0.41
N LEU A 111 -4.53 -6.22 -0.04
CA LEU A 111 -4.24 -4.89 0.49
C LEU A 111 -3.68 -4.96 1.93
N GLY A 112 -4.27 -5.78 2.80
CA GLY A 112 -3.93 -5.76 4.24
C GLY A 112 -2.99 -6.83 4.77
N LEU A 113 -2.83 -7.94 4.07
CA LEU A 113 -1.89 -8.99 4.40
C LEU A 113 -0.72 -9.04 3.42
N TRP A 114 -0.70 -8.26 2.34
CA TRP A 114 0.50 -8.08 1.53
C TRP A 114 1.02 -6.66 1.52
N PHE A 115 0.28 -5.71 0.95
CA PHE A 115 0.79 -4.34 0.83
C PHE A 115 0.98 -3.64 2.19
N THR A 116 0.01 -3.77 3.09
CA THR A 116 0.09 -3.14 4.42
C THR A 116 1.29 -3.66 5.23
N PRO A 117 1.53 -4.98 5.38
CA PRO A 117 2.71 -5.47 6.07
C PRO A 117 4.01 -5.09 5.40
N VAL A 118 4.08 -5.08 4.06
CA VAL A 118 5.27 -4.63 3.33
C VAL A 118 5.60 -3.17 3.69
N ALA A 119 4.61 -2.28 3.63
CA ALA A 119 4.79 -0.86 3.92
C ALA A 119 5.01 -0.59 5.42
N VAL A 120 4.21 -1.16 6.32
CA VAL A 120 4.40 -1.05 7.78
C VAL A 120 5.77 -1.58 8.20
N GLY A 121 6.18 -2.74 7.68
CA GLY A 121 7.50 -3.32 7.93
C GLY A 121 8.64 -2.41 7.45
N ALA A 122 8.48 -1.79 6.27
CA ALA A 122 9.44 -0.81 5.75
C ALA A 122 9.55 0.40 6.69
N ILE A 123 8.42 0.95 7.14
CA ILE A 123 8.41 2.05 8.12
C ILE A 123 9.14 1.65 9.41
N TYR A 124 8.84 0.46 9.96
CA TYR A 124 9.49 -0.05 11.17
C TYR A 124 11.01 -0.21 11.02
N TYR A 125 11.53 -0.36 9.80
CA TYR A 125 12.97 -0.44 9.57
C TYR A 125 13.59 0.93 9.32
N PHE A 126 13.15 1.60 8.26
CA PHE A 126 13.86 2.75 7.72
C PHE A 126 13.77 3.97 8.62
N LEU A 127 12.61 4.22 9.23
CA LEU A 127 12.42 5.44 10.01
C LEU A 127 13.24 5.43 11.31
N PRO A 128 13.20 4.38 12.16
CA PRO A 128 14.11 4.24 13.30
C PRO A 128 15.59 4.28 12.89
N LYS A 129 15.93 3.67 11.75
CA LYS A 129 17.30 3.64 11.21
C LYS A 129 17.83 5.03 10.85
N ILE A 130 16.99 5.89 10.27
CA ILE A 130 17.40 7.25 9.87
C ILE A 130 17.54 8.17 11.06
N ILE A 131 16.60 8.10 12.00
CA ILE A 131 16.64 8.96 13.20
C ILE A 131 17.58 8.42 14.28
N ALA A 132 18.26 7.29 14.04
CA ALA A 132 19.14 6.61 14.99
C ALA A 132 18.48 6.41 16.37
N ARG A 133 17.23 5.94 16.39
CA ARG A 133 16.52 5.59 17.63
C ARG A 133 15.90 4.20 17.52
N PRO A 134 15.79 3.46 18.64
CA PRO A 134 14.99 2.24 18.65
C PRO A 134 13.49 2.56 18.49
N ILE A 135 12.74 1.58 18.00
CA ILE A 135 11.26 1.61 18.07
C ILE A 135 10.86 1.77 19.54
N ARG A 136 9.91 2.65 19.83
CA ARG A 136 9.59 2.99 21.22
C ARG A 136 9.04 1.81 22.03
N SER A 137 8.08 1.07 21.46
CA SER A 137 7.37 0.00 22.16
C SER A 137 7.38 -1.30 21.37
N TYR A 138 8.11 -2.30 21.88
CA TYR A 138 8.09 -3.65 21.34
C TYR A 138 6.73 -4.32 21.55
N ASN A 139 6.09 -4.11 22.71
CA ASN A 139 4.77 -4.68 23.00
C ASN A 139 3.67 -4.15 22.07
N LEU A 140 3.69 -2.85 21.72
CA LEU A 140 2.77 -2.32 20.72
C LEU A 140 3.04 -2.92 19.33
N SER A 141 4.29 -3.26 19.04
CA SER A 141 4.65 -3.93 17.78
C SER A 141 4.09 -5.35 17.72
N ILE A 142 4.18 -6.10 18.83
CA ILE A 142 3.56 -7.43 18.99
C ILE A 142 2.04 -7.32 18.85
N LEU A 143 1.42 -6.43 19.62
CA LEU A 143 -0.03 -6.21 19.58
C LEU A 143 -0.47 -5.89 18.16
N GLY A 144 0.19 -4.93 17.50
CA GLY A 144 -0.13 -4.52 16.13
C GLY A 144 0.02 -5.65 15.12
N PHE A 145 1.08 -6.45 15.20
CA PHE A 145 1.30 -7.54 14.26
C PHE A 145 0.26 -8.65 14.40
N TRP A 146 0.02 -9.14 15.62
CA TRP A 146 -0.87 -10.28 15.83
C TRP A 146 -2.35 -9.92 15.67
N THR A 147 -2.75 -8.72 16.10
CA THR A 147 -4.12 -8.27 15.88
C THR A 147 -4.39 -7.96 14.41
N LEU A 148 -3.39 -7.46 13.65
CA LEU A 148 -3.48 -7.39 12.19
C LEU A 148 -3.70 -8.78 11.58
N ALA A 149 -2.83 -9.74 11.90
CA ALA A 149 -2.92 -11.10 11.37
C ALA A 149 -4.27 -11.76 11.67
N PHE A 150 -4.79 -11.59 12.89
CA PHE A 150 -6.02 -12.23 13.34
C PHE A 150 -7.28 -11.58 12.76
N PHE A 151 -7.36 -10.25 12.80
CA PHE A 151 -8.56 -9.54 12.34
C PHE A 151 -8.63 -9.40 10.82
N TYR A 152 -7.50 -9.09 10.15
CA TYR A 152 -7.52 -8.74 8.71
C TYR A 152 -7.92 -9.93 7.82
N ALA A 153 -7.62 -11.16 8.22
CA ALA A 153 -7.94 -12.35 7.43
C ALA A 153 -9.44 -12.49 7.09
N GLN A 154 -10.32 -11.92 7.92
CA GLN A 154 -11.77 -12.17 7.89
C GLN A 154 -12.62 -10.97 7.44
N VAL A 155 -12.00 -9.85 7.08
CA VAL A 155 -12.72 -8.59 6.79
C VAL A 155 -13.20 -8.45 5.34
N GLY A 156 -12.92 -9.42 4.45
CA GLY A 156 -13.37 -9.35 3.05
C GLY A 156 -14.89 -9.24 2.88
N GLY A 157 -15.68 -9.82 3.79
CA GLY A 157 -17.14 -9.84 3.71
C GLY A 157 -17.83 -8.46 3.76
N HIS A 158 -17.13 -7.40 4.17
CA HIS A 158 -17.69 -6.03 4.21
C HIS A 158 -17.94 -5.44 2.81
N HIS A 159 -17.32 -6.01 1.77
CA HIS A 159 -17.54 -5.66 0.38
C HIS A 159 -18.80 -6.30 -0.18
N LEU A 160 -19.44 -7.19 0.58
CA LEU A 160 -20.62 -7.94 0.18
C LEU A 160 -21.88 -7.45 0.92
N VAL A 161 -21.80 -6.27 1.55
CA VAL A 161 -22.94 -5.65 2.22
C VAL A 161 -24.04 -5.36 1.19
N GLY A 162 -25.23 -5.90 1.41
CA GLY A 162 -26.36 -5.79 0.48
C GLY A 162 -26.37 -6.83 -0.64
N GLY A 163 -25.32 -7.66 -0.76
CA GLY A 163 -25.26 -8.77 -1.70
C GLY A 163 -25.97 -10.05 -1.21
N PRO A 164 -26.10 -11.08 -2.07
CA PRO A 164 -26.79 -12.34 -1.77
C PRO A 164 -25.91 -13.31 -0.94
N VAL A 165 -25.27 -12.81 0.11
CA VAL A 165 -24.39 -13.57 1.01
C VAL A 165 -25.03 -13.73 2.39
N PRO A 166 -24.68 -14.78 3.17
CA PRO A 166 -25.23 -14.95 4.50
C PRO A 166 -24.95 -13.74 5.40
N GLY A 167 -26.00 -13.18 6.00
CA GLY A 167 -25.90 -11.96 6.80
C GLY A 167 -24.94 -12.07 8.00
N TRP A 168 -24.77 -13.28 8.56
CA TRP A 168 -23.83 -13.55 9.64
C TRP A 168 -22.37 -13.36 9.20
N LEU A 169 -22.02 -13.75 7.97
CA LEU A 169 -20.67 -13.61 7.42
C LEU A 169 -20.32 -12.12 7.29
N VAL A 170 -21.25 -11.34 6.76
CA VAL A 170 -21.10 -9.88 6.65
C VAL A 170 -20.98 -9.25 8.04
N THR A 171 -21.82 -9.63 9.01
CA THR A 171 -21.74 -9.09 10.38
C THR A 171 -20.41 -9.41 11.04
N LEU A 172 -19.92 -10.65 10.93
CA LEU A 172 -18.59 -11.03 11.42
C LEU A 172 -17.52 -10.14 10.80
N SER A 173 -17.54 -10.00 9.47
CA SER A 173 -16.60 -9.16 8.74
C SER A 173 -16.62 -7.70 9.18
N ILE A 174 -17.79 -7.12 9.46
CA ILE A 174 -17.93 -5.74 9.96
C ILE A 174 -17.32 -5.60 11.35
N VAL A 175 -17.60 -6.54 12.25
CA VAL A 175 -17.00 -6.53 13.60
C VAL A 175 -15.48 -6.60 13.50
N GLN A 176 -14.94 -7.49 12.67
CA GLN A 176 -13.50 -7.60 12.44
C GLN A 176 -12.92 -6.31 11.84
N SER A 177 -13.67 -5.64 10.95
CA SER A 177 -13.26 -4.37 10.33
C SER A 177 -13.20 -3.23 11.33
N MET A 178 -14.08 -3.23 12.33
CA MET A 178 -14.00 -2.30 13.45
C MET A 178 -12.83 -2.63 14.39
N MET A 179 -12.56 -3.91 14.63
CA MET A 179 -11.44 -4.36 15.46
C MET A 179 -10.07 -4.04 14.85
N MET A 180 -10.00 -3.83 13.52
CA MET A 180 -8.82 -3.32 12.84
C MET A 180 -8.34 -1.95 13.32
N ILE A 181 -9.16 -1.18 14.04
CA ILE A 181 -8.72 0.04 14.72
C ILE A 181 -7.57 -0.26 15.72
N ILE A 182 -7.57 -1.43 16.36
CA ILE A 182 -6.56 -1.82 17.35
C ILE A 182 -5.14 -1.89 16.74
N PRO A 183 -4.87 -2.71 15.70
CA PRO A 183 -3.54 -2.75 15.09
C PRO A 183 -3.11 -1.42 14.46
N VAL A 184 -4.07 -0.68 13.90
CA VAL A 184 -3.84 0.64 13.29
C VAL A 184 -3.37 1.65 14.34
N LEU A 185 -4.08 1.75 15.48
CA LEU A 185 -3.68 2.63 16.57
C LEU A 185 -2.39 2.16 17.24
N ALA A 186 -2.18 0.84 17.41
CA ALA A 186 -0.95 0.31 17.96
C ALA A 186 0.28 0.75 17.12
N PHE A 187 0.19 0.63 15.79
CA PHE A 187 1.20 1.16 14.87
C PHE A 187 1.33 2.68 14.99
N GLY A 188 0.22 3.42 14.91
CA GLY A 188 0.22 4.89 14.93
C GLY A 188 0.84 5.48 16.18
N ILE A 189 0.47 4.97 17.36
CA ILE A 189 1.01 5.38 18.65
C ILE A 189 2.51 5.08 18.70
N ASN A 190 2.91 3.86 18.34
CA ASN A 190 4.31 3.46 18.37
C ASN A 190 5.16 4.35 17.44
N MET A 191 4.62 4.67 16.27
CA MET A 191 5.26 5.53 15.29
C MET A 191 5.38 6.98 15.77
N ALA A 192 4.29 7.55 16.29
CA ALA A 192 4.27 8.90 16.84
C ALA A 192 5.26 9.05 18.00
N LEU A 193 5.32 8.06 18.89
CA LEU A 193 6.26 8.06 20.01
C LEU A 193 7.72 7.90 19.55
N THR A 194 7.98 7.07 18.53
CA THR A 194 9.32 6.89 17.95
C THR A 194 9.82 8.20 17.33
N MET A 195 8.93 8.97 16.69
CA MET A 195 9.23 10.27 16.08
C MET A 195 9.16 11.46 17.04
N ARG A 196 8.80 11.27 18.32
CA ARG A 196 8.59 12.37 19.26
C ARG A 196 9.86 13.23 19.39
N GLY A 197 9.71 14.53 19.14
CA GLY A 197 10.80 15.51 19.13
C GLY A 197 11.68 15.50 17.86
N ARG A 198 11.45 14.59 16.90
CA ARG A 198 12.23 14.45 15.66
C ARG A 198 11.42 14.61 14.38
N MET A 199 10.12 14.90 14.47
CA MET A 199 9.25 15.11 13.30
C MET A 199 9.76 16.22 12.36
N HIS A 200 10.44 17.24 12.89
CA HIS A 200 11.03 18.32 12.10
C HIS A 200 12.08 17.84 11.09
N LEU A 201 12.70 16.68 11.31
CA LEU A 201 13.70 16.09 10.40
C LEU A 201 13.10 15.71 9.03
N ALA A 202 11.78 15.51 8.93
CA ALA A 202 11.11 15.32 7.64
C ALA A 202 11.15 16.55 6.73
N ARG A 203 11.49 17.73 7.25
CA ARG A 203 11.78 18.90 6.41
C ARG A 203 13.05 18.70 5.61
N TYR A 204 13.98 17.87 6.08
CA TYR A 204 15.31 17.70 5.50
C TYR A 204 15.50 16.36 4.82
N SER A 205 15.00 15.27 5.42
CA SER A 205 15.16 13.91 4.89
C SER A 205 14.00 13.53 3.97
N PRO A 206 14.27 13.19 2.69
CA PRO A 206 13.27 12.65 1.79
C PRO A 206 12.59 11.41 2.32
N VAL A 207 13.38 10.45 2.79
CA VAL A 207 12.86 9.17 3.25
C VAL A 207 11.89 9.36 4.42
N LEU A 208 12.25 10.20 5.41
CA LEU A 208 11.34 10.51 6.51
C LEU A 208 10.07 11.21 6.02
N ARG A 209 10.19 12.16 5.08
CA ARG A 209 9.03 12.89 4.56
C ARG A 209 8.03 11.97 3.87
N PHE A 210 8.50 11.12 2.97
CA PHE A 210 7.69 10.13 2.27
C PHE A 210 7.06 9.11 3.24
N MET A 211 7.83 8.57 4.17
CA MET A 211 7.34 7.56 5.12
C MET A 211 6.40 8.13 6.19
N MET A 212 6.63 9.36 6.64
CA MET A 212 5.71 10.01 7.57
C MET A 212 4.39 10.36 6.89
N PHE A 213 4.42 10.85 5.65
CA PHE A 213 3.21 11.07 4.87
C PHE A 213 2.46 9.74 4.67
N GLY A 214 3.14 8.71 4.18
CA GLY A 214 2.52 7.41 3.95
C GLY A 214 1.99 6.77 5.24
N GLY A 215 2.75 6.82 6.34
CA GLY A 215 2.31 6.33 7.64
C GLY A 215 1.10 7.10 8.20
N PHE A 216 0.96 8.39 7.92
CA PHE A 216 -0.23 9.15 8.26
C PHE A 216 -1.42 8.79 7.36
N MET A 217 -1.20 8.64 6.05
CA MET A 217 -2.24 8.18 5.12
C MET A 217 -2.74 6.77 5.48
N TYR A 218 -1.88 5.89 6.01
CA TYR A 218 -2.29 4.58 6.54
C TYR A 218 -3.29 4.70 7.69
N LEU A 219 -3.03 5.60 8.64
CA LEU A 219 -3.95 5.85 9.75
C LEU A 219 -5.29 6.36 9.22
N MET A 220 -5.27 7.30 8.27
CA MET A 220 -6.49 7.85 7.68
C MET A 220 -7.26 6.81 6.88
N SER A 221 -6.61 6.09 5.96
CA SER A 221 -7.27 5.08 5.14
C SER A 221 -7.83 3.95 5.99
N SER A 222 -7.08 3.49 7.00
CA SER A 222 -7.52 2.33 7.79
C SER A 222 -8.66 2.70 8.74
N LEU A 223 -8.62 3.88 9.38
CA LEU A 223 -9.73 4.36 10.19
C LEU A 223 -10.97 4.60 9.32
N GLN A 224 -10.80 5.26 8.17
CA GLN A 224 -11.90 5.43 7.20
C GLN A 224 -12.48 4.07 6.80
N GLY A 225 -11.65 3.09 6.44
CA GLY A 225 -12.08 1.76 6.02
C GLY A 225 -12.86 1.01 7.12
N SER A 226 -12.43 1.12 8.39
CA SER A 226 -13.17 0.56 9.51
C SER A 226 -14.59 1.13 9.61
N PHE A 227 -14.77 2.44 9.42
CA PHE A 227 -16.10 3.07 9.41
C PHE A 227 -16.88 2.78 8.12
N GLU A 228 -16.20 2.74 6.98
CA GLU A 228 -16.79 2.43 5.67
C GLU A 228 -17.39 1.02 5.65
N ALA A 229 -16.84 0.07 6.43
CA ALA A 229 -17.40 -1.28 6.57
C ALA A 229 -18.82 -1.31 7.18
N LEU A 230 -19.22 -0.28 7.93
CA LEU A 230 -20.54 -0.25 8.59
C LEU A 230 -21.66 -0.23 7.54
N ARG A 231 -22.72 -1.03 7.77
CA ARG A 231 -23.88 -1.09 6.86
C ARG A 231 -24.51 0.27 6.60
N SER A 232 -24.55 1.14 7.61
CA SER A 232 -25.08 2.51 7.50
C SER A 232 -24.28 3.38 6.54
N VAL A 233 -22.96 3.19 6.50
CA VAL A 233 -22.05 3.92 5.60
C VAL A 233 -22.06 3.28 4.21
N GLN A 234 -21.94 1.95 4.13
CA GLN A 234 -22.04 1.21 2.86
C GLN A 234 -23.34 1.48 2.11
N LYS A 235 -24.45 1.74 2.80
CA LYS A 235 -25.72 2.11 2.15
C LYS A 235 -25.55 3.29 1.18
N VAL A 236 -24.64 4.22 1.48
CA VAL A 236 -24.34 5.38 0.63
C VAL A 236 -23.07 5.14 -0.19
N ALA A 237 -22.02 4.58 0.39
CA ALA A 237 -20.70 4.49 -0.23
C ALA A 237 -20.58 3.35 -1.27
N HIS A 238 -21.31 2.25 -1.09
CA HIS A 238 -21.16 1.07 -1.93
C HIS A 238 -21.54 1.35 -3.40
N PHE A 239 -20.75 0.84 -4.34
CA PHE A 239 -20.85 1.12 -5.78
C PHE A 239 -20.68 2.60 -6.20
N THR A 240 -20.12 3.45 -5.34
CA THR A 240 -19.82 4.85 -5.68
C THR A 240 -18.32 5.11 -5.82
N HIS A 241 -17.97 6.31 -6.29
CA HIS A 241 -16.59 6.78 -6.30
C HIS A 241 -15.94 6.95 -4.91
N TYR A 242 -16.71 6.83 -3.82
CA TYR A 242 -16.17 6.89 -2.45
C TYR A 242 -15.19 5.74 -2.18
N THR A 243 -15.57 4.51 -2.57
CA THR A 243 -14.71 3.33 -2.43
C THR A 243 -13.46 3.42 -3.31
N VAL A 244 -13.57 4.05 -4.49
CA VAL A 244 -12.40 4.32 -5.35
C VAL A 244 -11.43 5.29 -4.65
N ALA A 245 -11.95 6.34 -4.01
CA ALA A 245 -11.14 7.28 -3.23
C ALA A 245 -10.42 6.57 -2.07
N HIS A 246 -11.15 5.75 -1.31
CA HIS A 246 -10.60 4.91 -0.24
C HIS A 246 -9.44 4.05 -0.71
N ALA A 247 -9.63 3.30 -1.80
CA ALA A 247 -8.63 2.41 -2.36
C ALA A 247 -7.35 3.17 -2.75
N HIS A 248 -7.48 4.37 -3.35
CA HIS A 248 -6.33 5.19 -3.73
C HIS A 248 -5.62 5.81 -2.53
N LEU A 249 -6.34 6.18 -1.47
CA LEU A 249 -5.72 6.66 -0.24
C LEU A 249 -4.81 5.59 0.39
N GLY A 250 -5.26 4.34 0.42
CA GLY A 250 -4.47 3.20 0.90
C GLY A 250 -3.34 2.81 -0.06
N ALA A 251 -3.65 2.51 -1.32
CA ALA A 251 -2.66 2.00 -2.27
C ALA A 251 -1.62 3.06 -2.68
N TYR A 252 -2.05 4.29 -2.93
CA TYR A 252 -1.15 5.35 -3.36
C TYR A 252 -0.67 6.21 -2.19
N GLY A 253 -1.61 6.80 -1.45
CA GLY A 253 -1.30 7.72 -0.36
C GLY A 253 -0.43 7.09 0.72
N PHE A 254 -0.71 5.83 1.06
CA PHE A 254 0.07 5.05 2.00
C PHE A 254 1.16 4.20 1.33
N VAL A 255 0.80 3.12 0.65
CA VAL A 255 1.77 2.07 0.26
C VAL A 255 2.81 2.63 -0.70
N THR A 256 2.37 3.25 -1.79
CA THR A 256 3.27 3.78 -2.82
C THR A 256 4.22 4.84 -2.27
N MET A 257 3.71 5.77 -1.43
CA MET A 257 4.55 6.79 -0.80
C MET A 257 5.62 6.20 0.12
N VAL A 258 5.30 5.15 0.89
CA VAL A 258 6.29 4.44 1.72
C VAL A 258 7.35 3.76 0.86
N LEU A 259 6.93 3.09 -0.23
CA LEU A 259 7.84 2.42 -1.15
C LEU A 259 8.78 3.41 -1.84
N PHE A 260 8.30 4.59 -2.25
CA PHE A 260 9.18 5.65 -2.75
C PHE A 260 10.23 6.06 -1.72
N GLY A 261 9.82 6.28 -0.46
CA GLY A 261 10.76 6.54 0.62
C GLY A 261 11.81 5.43 0.77
N ALA A 262 11.39 4.16 0.68
CA ALA A 262 12.28 3.01 0.78
C ALA A 262 13.28 2.98 -0.38
N ILE A 263 12.84 3.22 -1.61
CA ILE A 263 13.71 3.25 -2.79
C ILE A 263 14.73 4.39 -2.67
N TYR A 264 14.30 5.59 -2.24
CA TYR A 264 15.22 6.71 -2.00
C TYR A 264 16.31 6.37 -0.97
N PHE A 265 16.00 5.52 0.01
CA PHE A 265 16.99 5.02 0.97
C PHE A 265 17.89 3.91 0.41
N MET A 266 17.31 2.94 -0.28
CA MET A 266 18.01 1.72 -0.69
C MET A 266 18.97 1.97 -1.85
N MET A 267 18.57 2.76 -2.85
CA MET A 267 19.33 2.87 -4.10
C MET A 267 20.76 3.38 -3.91
N PRO A 268 21.06 4.41 -3.08
CA PRO A 268 22.43 4.84 -2.89
C PRO A 268 23.33 3.79 -2.24
N ARG A 269 22.75 2.89 -1.46
CA ARG A 269 23.47 1.80 -0.78
C ARG A 269 23.72 0.62 -1.70
N ILE A 270 22.85 0.40 -2.68
CA ILE A 270 22.98 -0.68 -3.67
C ILE A 270 23.95 -0.26 -4.77
N LEU A 271 23.83 0.97 -5.27
CA LEU A 271 24.64 1.48 -6.39
C LEU A 271 25.95 2.15 -5.95
N HIS A 272 26.14 2.37 -4.65
CA HIS A 272 27.26 3.17 -4.11
C HIS A 272 27.35 4.57 -4.75
N HIS A 273 26.21 5.12 -5.15
CA HIS A 273 26.10 6.39 -5.87
C HIS A 273 24.89 7.18 -5.34
N GLU A 274 25.06 8.46 -5.01
CA GLU A 274 23.98 9.28 -4.44
C GLU A 274 23.04 9.85 -5.50
N TRP A 275 21.81 10.22 -5.10
CA TRP A 275 20.83 10.79 -6.03
C TRP A 275 21.30 12.16 -6.57
N PRO A 276 21.39 12.36 -7.90
CA PRO A 276 22.07 13.53 -8.47
C PRO A 276 21.35 14.86 -8.18
N PHE A 277 20.01 14.89 -8.22
CA PHE A 277 19.21 16.11 -8.13
C PHE A 277 18.20 16.10 -6.96
N PRO A 278 18.53 16.64 -5.77
CA PRO A 278 17.60 16.71 -4.64
C PRO A 278 16.31 17.48 -4.92
N LYS A 279 16.34 18.44 -5.85
CA LYS A 279 15.14 19.18 -6.29
C LYS A 279 14.11 18.22 -6.89
N LEU A 280 14.51 17.25 -7.72
CA LEU A 280 13.60 16.29 -8.34
C LEU A 280 12.89 15.42 -7.31
N ILE A 281 13.57 15.10 -6.20
CA ILE A 281 12.96 14.40 -5.06
C ILE A 281 11.83 15.24 -4.45
N SER A 282 12.04 16.56 -4.34
CA SER A 282 11.03 17.48 -3.81
C SER A 282 9.84 17.63 -4.76
N TRP A 283 10.10 17.77 -6.07
CA TRP A 283 9.06 17.77 -7.10
C TRP A 283 8.24 16.48 -7.07
N HIS A 284 8.92 15.32 -7.03
CA HIS A 284 8.27 14.02 -6.90
C HIS A 284 7.33 13.99 -5.68
N PHE A 285 7.83 14.35 -4.49
CA PHE A 285 7.02 14.34 -3.28
C PHE A 285 5.77 15.23 -3.39
N TRP A 286 5.93 16.47 -3.82
CA TRP A 286 4.80 17.42 -3.88
C TRP A 286 3.79 17.07 -4.96
N LEU A 287 4.24 16.65 -6.15
CA LEU A 287 3.35 16.18 -7.20
C LEU A 287 2.54 14.96 -6.76
N ALA A 288 3.20 13.99 -6.11
CA ALA A 288 2.53 12.80 -5.60
C ALA A 288 1.53 13.12 -4.48
N SER A 289 1.95 13.90 -3.47
CA SER A 289 1.13 14.22 -2.30
C SER A 289 -0.04 15.15 -2.61
N ILE A 290 0.17 16.20 -3.41
CA ILE A 290 -0.92 17.08 -3.84
C ILE A 290 -1.87 16.33 -4.76
N GLY A 291 -1.35 15.55 -5.70
CA GLY A 291 -2.14 14.74 -6.62
C GLY A 291 -3.10 13.79 -5.90
N ILE A 292 -2.59 13.02 -4.93
CA ILE A 292 -3.44 12.08 -4.17
C ILE A 292 -4.44 12.80 -3.25
N LEU A 293 -4.09 13.96 -2.68
CA LEU A 293 -5.04 14.74 -1.86
C LEU A 293 -6.20 15.26 -2.70
N ILE A 294 -5.93 15.81 -3.89
CA ILE A 294 -6.98 16.21 -4.83
C ILE A 294 -7.83 15.00 -5.22
N TYR A 295 -7.18 13.90 -5.62
CA TYR A 295 -7.87 12.67 -6.03
C TYR A 295 -8.83 12.17 -4.94
N PHE A 296 -8.33 12.06 -3.70
CA PHE A 296 -9.09 11.55 -2.57
C PHE A 296 -10.26 12.46 -2.19
N VAL A 297 -10.02 13.76 -2.02
CA VAL A 297 -11.04 14.71 -1.51
C VAL A 297 -12.21 14.81 -2.48
N PHE A 298 -11.94 15.04 -3.77
CA PHE A 298 -13.00 15.25 -4.75
C PHE A 298 -13.78 13.96 -5.03
N LEU A 299 -13.13 12.79 -5.14
CA LEU A 299 -13.88 11.54 -5.31
C LEU A 299 -14.67 11.12 -4.08
N SER A 300 -14.17 11.39 -2.87
CA SER A 300 -14.95 11.11 -1.65
C SER A 300 -16.24 11.93 -1.65
N TYR A 301 -16.16 13.22 -1.97
CA TYR A 301 -17.34 14.07 -2.03
C TYR A 301 -18.28 13.67 -3.19
N GLY A 302 -17.75 13.49 -4.39
CA GLY A 302 -18.53 13.08 -5.56
C GLY A 302 -19.19 11.71 -5.40
N GLY A 303 -18.49 10.75 -4.79
CA GLY A 303 -19.02 9.43 -4.47
C GLY A 303 -20.15 9.47 -3.44
N TRP A 304 -20.02 10.31 -2.41
CA TRP A 304 -21.10 10.50 -1.44
C TRP A 304 -22.36 11.08 -2.10
N LEU A 305 -22.21 12.12 -2.93
CA LEU A 305 -23.33 12.70 -3.69
C LEU A 305 -23.95 11.70 -4.66
N GLN A 306 -23.13 10.88 -5.33
CA GLN A 306 -23.60 9.80 -6.19
C GLN A 306 -24.48 8.82 -5.42
N GLY A 307 -24.04 8.40 -4.23
CA GLY A 307 -24.81 7.51 -3.35
C GLY A 307 -26.14 8.11 -2.93
N LEU A 308 -26.16 9.39 -2.53
CA LEU A 308 -27.41 10.10 -2.19
C LEU A 308 -28.36 10.21 -3.39
N ALA A 309 -27.83 10.48 -4.58
CA ALA A 309 -28.64 10.54 -5.80
C ALA A 309 -29.22 9.17 -6.19
N MET A 310 -28.47 8.07 -5.99
CA MET A 310 -28.95 6.71 -6.24
C MET A 310 -30.01 6.25 -5.22
N LEU A 311 -30.00 6.80 -4.01
CA LEU A 311 -30.98 6.49 -2.96
C LEU A 311 -32.30 7.26 -3.12
N ASP A 312 -32.34 8.30 -3.96
CA ASP A 312 -33.53 9.10 -4.22
C ASP A 312 -34.38 8.46 -5.33
N PRO A 313 -35.55 7.85 -5.01
CA PRO A 313 -36.38 7.17 -6.00
C PRO A 313 -37.01 8.13 -7.02
N ALA A 314 -37.02 9.44 -6.76
CA ALA A 314 -37.53 10.43 -7.69
C ALA A 314 -36.52 10.80 -8.79
N ARG A 315 -35.24 10.41 -8.64
CA ARG A 315 -34.18 10.74 -9.60
C ARG A 315 -33.87 9.58 -10.54
N PRO A 316 -33.77 9.81 -11.85
CA PRO A 316 -33.27 8.79 -12.77
C PRO A 316 -31.76 8.57 -12.56
N PHE A 317 -31.29 7.34 -12.79
CA PHE A 317 -29.88 6.96 -12.58
C PHE A 317 -28.88 7.89 -13.29
N ILE A 318 -29.23 8.42 -14.47
CA ILE A 318 -28.36 9.35 -15.21
C ILE A 318 -27.99 10.60 -14.42
N GLU A 319 -28.82 11.05 -13.46
CA GLU A 319 -28.46 12.17 -12.58
C GLU A 319 -27.34 11.83 -11.60
N SER A 320 -27.26 10.59 -11.12
CA SER A 320 -26.13 10.13 -10.29
C SER A 320 -24.82 10.09 -11.08
N VAL A 321 -24.88 9.91 -12.40
CA VAL A 321 -23.72 10.00 -13.29
C VAL A 321 -23.36 11.46 -13.55
N ARG A 322 -24.35 12.33 -13.82
CA ARG A 322 -24.07 13.75 -14.11
C ARG A 322 -23.48 14.48 -12.90
N VAL A 323 -23.95 14.17 -11.68
CA VAL A 323 -23.42 14.81 -10.46
C VAL A 323 -21.95 14.48 -10.22
N THR A 324 -21.41 13.38 -10.76
CA THR A 324 -20.01 13.01 -10.55
C THR A 324 -19.04 13.70 -11.50
N ILE A 325 -19.50 14.26 -12.62
CA ILE A 325 -18.64 14.81 -13.69
C ILE A 325 -17.57 15.79 -13.16
N PRO A 326 -17.92 16.85 -12.39
CA PRO A 326 -16.91 17.78 -11.89
C PRO A 326 -15.86 17.11 -11.00
N TYR A 327 -16.26 16.10 -10.22
CA TYR A 327 -15.38 15.36 -9.33
C TYR A 327 -14.46 14.41 -10.10
N LEU A 328 -14.93 13.86 -11.22
CA LEU A 328 -14.13 13.06 -12.14
C LEU A 328 -13.10 13.91 -12.90
N GLU A 329 -13.42 15.17 -13.21
CA GLU A 329 -12.45 16.11 -13.78
C GLU A 329 -11.33 16.41 -12.77
N TRP A 330 -11.69 16.72 -11.52
CA TRP A 330 -10.69 16.91 -10.46
C TRP A 330 -9.89 15.64 -10.16
N ARG A 331 -10.51 14.46 -10.24
CA ARG A 331 -9.79 13.18 -10.21
C ARG A 331 -8.72 13.11 -11.30
N SER A 332 -9.05 13.49 -12.53
CA SER A 332 -8.11 13.51 -13.65
C SER A 332 -6.97 14.51 -13.42
N VAL A 333 -7.24 15.68 -12.83
CA VAL A 333 -6.20 16.64 -12.43
C VAL A 333 -5.27 16.02 -11.38
N GLY A 334 -5.82 15.46 -10.30
CA GLY A 334 -5.03 14.80 -9.26
C GLY A 334 -4.21 13.62 -9.79
N GLY A 335 -4.83 12.78 -10.62
CA GLY A 335 -4.18 11.66 -11.30
C GLY A 335 -3.07 12.09 -12.24
N SER A 336 -3.24 13.20 -12.97
CA SER A 336 -2.21 13.75 -13.85
C SER A 336 -0.99 14.21 -13.06
N LEU A 337 -1.18 14.82 -11.89
CA LEU A 337 -0.08 15.18 -10.99
C LEU A 337 0.64 13.93 -10.45
N MET A 338 -0.11 12.87 -10.11
CA MET A 338 0.47 11.59 -9.70
C MET A 338 1.30 10.95 -10.82
N VAL A 339 0.81 10.98 -12.06
CA VAL A 339 1.58 10.50 -13.23
C VAL A 339 2.82 11.35 -13.46
N ALA A 340 2.72 12.68 -13.39
CA ALA A 340 3.87 13.58 -13.49
C ALA A 340 4.92 13.27 -12.40
N SER A 341 4.47 12.92 -11.19
CA SER A 341 5.37 12.50 -10.10
C SER A 341 6.16 11.23 -10.45
N HIS A 342 5.52 10.26 -11.11
CA HIS A 342 6.16 9.03 -11.57
C HIS A 342 7.17 9.30 -12.69
N VAL A 343 6.83 10.19 -13.63
CA VAL A 343 7.77 10.60 -14.69
C VAL A 343 9.02 11.24 -14.09
N VAL A 344 8.85 12.17 -13.14
CA VAL A 344 9.99 12.78 -12.42
C VAL A 344 10.82 11.72 -11.71
N PHE A 345 10.19 10.76 -11.04
CA PHE A 345 10.88 9.69 -10.34
C PHE A 345 11.67 8.79 -11.29
N VAL A 346 11.07 8.33 -12.39
CA VAL A 346 11.72 7.46 -13.38
C VAL A 346 12.90 8.17 -14.04
N LEU A 347 12.73 9.44 -14.46
CA LEU A 347 13.83 10.21 -15.03
C LEU A 347 14.98 10.40 -14.03
N HIS A 348 14.67 10.64 -12.76
CA HIS A 348 15.70 10.78 -11.72
C HIS A 348 16.39 9.45 -11.41
N PHE A 349 15.64 8.35 -11.40
CA PHE A 349 16.16 6.99 -11.23
C PHE A 349 17.08 6.60 -12.39
N LEU A 350 16.68 6.86 -13.63
CA LEU A 350 17.51 6.62 -14.82
C LEU A 350 18.78 7.47 -14.78
N ALA A 351 18.68 8.75 -14.42
CA ALA A 351 19.85 9.59 -14.26
C ALA A 351 20.83 9.01 -13.23
N MET A 352 20.33 8.47 -12.12
CA MET A 352 21.17 7.83 -11.11
C MET A 352 21.84 6.54 -11.62
N VAL A 353 21.07 5.63 -12.24
CA VAL A 353 21.58 4.33 -12.72
C VAL A 353 22.57 4.51 -13.87
N LEU A 354 22.34 5.49 -14.74
CA LEU A 354 23.21 5.82 -15.86
C LEU A 354 24.36 6.78 -15.45
N HIS A 355 24.51 7.09 -14.16
CA HIS A 355 25.51 8.01 -13.63
C HIS A 355 25.52 9.39 -14.33
N MET A 356 24.33 9.88 -14.70
CA MET A 356 24.13 11.19 -15.29
C MET A 356 23.91 12.25 -14.21
N GLY A 357 24.64 13.36 -14.32
CA GLY A 357 24.54 14.50 -13.41
C GLY A 357 25.71 14.58 -12.42
N PRO A 358 25.59 15.45 -11.40
CA PRO A 358 26.70 15.72 -10.49
C PRO A 358 26.94 14.56 -9.51
N ASN A 359 28.20 14.14 -9.40
CA ASN A 359 28.63 13.24 -8.34
C ASN A 359 28.53 13.95 -6.98
N ARG A 360 27.72 13.40 -6.07
CA ARG A 360 27.56 13.96 -4.72
C ARG A 360 28.37 13.16 -3.71
N VAL A 361 29.03 13.88 -2.81
CA VAL A 361 29.79 13.31 -1.69
C VAL A 361 28.89 13.05 -0.46
N GLY A 362 27.68 13.63 -0.44
CA GLY A 362 26.74 13.52 0.67
C GLY A 362 25.29 13.29 0.24
N ALA A 363 24.48 12.84 1.20
CA ALA A 363 23.08 12.48 1.00
C ALA A 363 22.28 13.59 0.29
N ALA A 364 21.37 13.17 -0.59
CA ALA A 364 20.44 14.07 -1.26
C ALA A 364 19.32 14.57 -0.31
N LEU A 365 19.64 15.58 0.51
CA LEU A 365 18.70 16.22 1.43
C LEU A 365 17.98 17.41 0.77
N PHE A 366 16.81 17.78 1.32
CA PHE A 366 16.01 18.91 0.82
C PHE A 366 16.63 20.28 1.12
N SER A 367 17.49 20.39 2.14
CA SER A 367 18.26 21.60 2.45
C SER A 367 19.76 21.31 2.49
N THR A 368 20.57 22.37 2.53
CA THR A 368 22.03 22.26 2.61
C THR A 368 22.48 21.48 3.86
N GLN A 369 23.51 20.66 3.69
CA GLN A 369 24.04 19.72 4.67
C GLN A 369 24.36 20.36 6.05
N ALA A 370 24.75 21.64 6.07
CA ALA A 370 24.99 22.41 7.29
C ALA A 370 23.73 22.56 8.17
N GLN A 371 22.60 22.98 7.58
CA GLN A 371 21.33 23.14 8.30
C GLN A 371 20.74 21.80 8.76
N ALA A 372 20.97 20.73 8.01
CA ALA A 372 20.53 19.39 8.38
C ALA A 372 21.37 18.80 9.52
N MET A 373 22.69 19.06 9.54
CA MET A 373 23.58 18.63 10.63
C MET A 373 23.34 19.40 11.93
N GLU A 374 23.06 20.70 11.87
CA GLU A 374 22.63 21.48 13.05
C GLU A 374 21.32 20.94 13.64
N ALA A 375 20.33 20.64 12.80
CA ALA A 375 19.04 20.08 13.24
C ALA A 375 19.16 18.66 13.84
N VAL A 376 20.06 17.81 13.34
CA VAL A 376 20.30 16.46 13.90
C VAL A 376 21.04 16.51 15.23
N ASN A 377 21.94 17.49 15.41
CA ASN A 377 22.78 17.62 16.60
C ASN A 377 22.15 18.49 17.71
N GLY A 378 20.98 19.09 17.47
CA GLY A 378 20.23 19.84 18.49
C GLY A 378 21.01 21.03 19.06
N LYS A 379 21.67 21.79 18.18
CA LYS A 379 22.19 23.13 18.52
C LYS A 379 21.28 24.20 17.94
#